data_AF-A0A4Y2WTY6-F1
#
_entry.id   AF-A0A4Y2WTY6-F1
#
_cell.length_a   1.000
_cell.length_b   1.000
_cell.length_c   1.000
_cell.angle_alpha   90.00
_cell.angle_beta   90.00
_cell.angle_gamma   90.00
#
_symmetry.space_group_name_H-M   'P 1'
#
loop_
_entity.id
_entity.type
_entity.pdbx_description
1 polymer ?
#
loop_
_entity_poly.entity_id
_entity_poly.type
_entity_poly.pdbx_seq_one_letter_code
_entity_poly.pdbx_strand_id
1 'polypeptide(L)'
;MGRFLKAAKLIIWDECATAPHHALSVVDRLFRDLMNSDLPFGGKVSVLGGDWRQILPVAMHANRTTIIETCLKNLPLPLWSIFKQFSLLRNMRTEPDEQDFADWLLHLINGSLTNNCQLGEI
;
A
#
# COMPACT_ATOMS: atom_id res chain seq x y z
N MET A 1 -18.50 8.89 16.08
CA MET A 1 -17.28 8.38 15.41
C MET A 1 -16.02 8.49 16.27
N GLY A 2 -15.63 9.69 16.75
CA GLY A 2 -14.36 9.88 17.48
C GLY A 2 -14.14 9.01 18.73
N ARG A 3 -15.19 8.62 19.46
CA ARG A 3 -15.06 7.72 20.62
C ARG A 3 -14.56 6.32 20.26
N PHE A 4 -14.99 5.76 19.13
CA PHE A 4 -14.54 4.44 18.67
C PHE A 4 -13.10 4.49 18.20
N LEU A 5 -12.74 5.53 17.44
CA LEU A 5 -11.36 5.74 17.00
C LEU A 5 -10.41 5.97 18.18
N LYS A 6 -10.86 6.66 19.25
CA LYS A 6 -10.10 6.78 20.50
C LYS A 6 -9.84 5.41 21.15
N ALA A 7 -10.87 4.59 21.24
CA ALA A 7 -10.79 3.26 21.86
C ALA A 7 -9.98 2.24 21.03
N ALA A 8 -9.97 2.38 19.71
CA ALA A 8 -9.21 1.51 18.82
C ALA A 8 -7.69 1.59 19.10
N LYS A 9 -7.05 0.43 19.24
CA LYS A 9 -5.60 0.31 19.45
C LYS A 9 -4.83 -0.03 18.17
N LEU A 10 -5.51 -0.70 17.24
CA LEU A 10 -4.99 -1.16 15.96
C LEU A 10 -5.85 -0.59 14.83
N ILE A 11 -5.20 -0.02 13.83
CA ILE A 11 -5.79 0.43 12.57
C ILE A 11 -5.16 -0.40 11.45
N ILE A 12 -5.99 -1.01 10.62
CA ILE A 12 -5.54 -1.71 9.41
C ILE A 12 -6.08 -0.93 8.22
N TRP A 13 -5.18 -0.52 7.34
CA TRP A 13 -5.53 0.13 6.08
C TRP A 13 -5.17 -0.82 4.94
N ASP A 14 -6.18 -1.44 4.35
CA ASP A 14 -6.02 -2.28 3.17
C ASP A 14 -5.99 -1.46 1.87
N GLU A 15 -5.22 -1.89 0.89
CA GLU A 15 -5.00 -1.20 -0.39
C GLU A 15 -4.48 0.25 -0.28
N CYS A 16 -3.66 0.52 0.74
CA CYS A 16 -3.08 1.84 0.95
C CYS A 16 -2.22 2.31 -0.23
N ALA A 17 -1.63 1.40 -1.02
CA ALA A 17 -0.73 1.72 -2.13
C ALA A 17 -1.38 2.63 -3.19
N THR A 18 -2.71 2.53 -3.34
CA THR A 18 -3.52 3.36 -4.25
C THR A 18 -3.95 4.69 -3.63
N ALA A 19 -3.82 4.83 -2.31
CA ALA A 19 -4.16 6.06 -1.61
C ALA A 19 -3.04 7.10 -1.83
N PRO A 20 -3.42 8.37 -1.99
CA PRO A 20 -2.44 9.42 -2.09
C PRO A 20 -1.77 9.67 -0.73
N HIS A 21 -0.50 10.05 -0.73
CA HIS A 21 0.28 10.20 0.48
C HIS A 21 -0.32 11.22 1.47
N HIS A 22 -0.97 12.26 0.94
CA HIS A 22 -1.63 13.28 1.74
C HIS A 22 -2.78 12.70 2.58
N ALA A 23 -3.46 11.63 2.12
CA ALA A 23 -4.50 10.98 2.89
C ALA A 23 -3.92 10.36 4.16
N LEU A 24 -2.75 9.72 4.08
CA LEU A 24 -2.08 9.17 5.25
C LEU A 24 -1.62 10.30 6.20
N SER A 25 -1.07 11.40 5.67
CA SER A 25 -0.68 12.55 6.50
C SER A 25 -1.86 13.17 7.25
N VAL A 26 -3.04 13.25 6.61
CA VAL A 26 -4.27 13.74 7.25
C VAL A 26 -4.76 12.77 8.32
N VAL A 27 -4.69 11.46 8.07
CA VAL A 27 -5.07 10.44 9.05
C VAL A 27 -4.14 10.44 10.26
N ASP A 28 -2.83 10.56 10.04
CA ASP A 28 -1.85 10.70 11.12
C ASP A 28 -2.15 11.93 11.98
N ARG A 29 -2.36 13.10 11.36
CA ARG A 29 -2.75 14.33 12.06
C ARG A 29 -4.06 14.15 12.84
N LEU A 30 -5.08 13.56 12.22
CA LEU A 30 -6.37 13.29 12.85
C LEU A 30 -6.19 12.45 14.12
N PHE A 31 -5.35 11.42 14.11
CA PHE A 31 -5.14 10.60 15.29
C PHE A 31 -4.31 11.31 16.37
N ARG A 32 -3.32 12.14 15.99
CA ARG A 32 -2.58 12.99 16.92
C ARG A 32 -3.51 13.97 17.64
N ASP A 33 -4.35 14.67 16.89
CA ASP A 33 -5.34 15.62 17.42
C ASP A 33 -6.38 14.89 18.29
N LEU A 34 -6.88 13.75 17.83
CA LEU A 34 -7.87 12.97 18.57
C LEU A 34 -7.32 12.44 19.89
N MET A 35 -6.09 11.91 19.89
CA MET A 35 -5.45 11.32 21.07
C MET A 35 -4.75 12.35 21.96
N ASN A 36 -4.66 13.62 21.52
CA ASN A 36 -3.87 14.66 22.16
C ASN A 36 -2.43 14.18 22.44
N SER A 37 -1.78 13.67 21.39
CA SER A 37 -0.45 13.03 21.46
C SER A 37 0.36 13.37 20.21
N ASP A 38 1.64 13.70 20.39
CA ASP A 38 2.57 13.98 19.30
C ASP A 38 3.20 12.71 18.68
N LEU A 39 2.90 11.54 19.25
CA LEU A 39 3.35 10.26 18.69
C LEU A 39 2.71 10.02 17.30
N PRO A 40 3.41 9.39 16.35
CA PRO A 40 2.82 9.01 15.08
C PRO A 40 1.52 8.23 15.27
N PHE A 41 0.50 8.57 14.47
CA PHE A 41 -0.85 8.05 14.53
C PHE A 41 -1.48 8.14 15.94
N GLY A 42 -1.10 9.14 16.73
CA GLY A 42 -1.57 9.30 18.11
C GLY A 42 -1.15 8.16 19.04
N GLY A 43 -0.05 7.48 18.73
CA GLY A 43 0.46 6.32 19.46
C GLY A 43 -0.29 5.01 19.17
N LYS A 44 -1.13 4.98 18.13
CA LYS A 44 -1.84 3.78 17.70
C LYS A 44 -0.94 2.91 16.82
N VAL A 45 -1.20 1.60 16.85
CA VAL A 45 -0.58 0.67 15.91
C VAL A 45 -1.32 0.81 14.58
N SER A 46 -0.60 1.18 13.51
CA SER A 46 -1.15 1.29 12.16
C SER A 46 -0.44 0.29 11.25
N VAL A 47 -1.21 -0.60 10.64
CA VAL A 47 -0.73 -1.58 9.66
C VAL A 47 -1.27 -1.17 8.30
N LEU A 48 -0.36 -0.89 7.38
CA LEU A 48 -0.69 -0.54 6.01
C LEU A 48 -0.43 -1.75 5.11
N GLY A 49 -1.47 -2.21 4.43
CA GLY A 49 -1.43 -3.27 3.44
C GLY A 49 -1.66 -2.72 2.04
N GLY A 50 -1.19 -3.44 1.04
CA GLY A 50 -1.40 -3.10 -0.37
C GLY A 50 -0.28 -3.62 -1.25
N ASP A 51 -0.52 -3.65 -2.55
CA ASP A 51 0.45 -4.08 -3.53
C ASP A 51 0.91 -2.89 -4.39
N TRP A 52 2.21 -2.55 -4.29
CA TRP A 52 2.83 -1.45 -5.05
C TRP A 52 2.85 -1.69 -6.56
N ARG A 53 2.54 -2.91 -7.00
CA ARG A 53 2.43 -3.28 -8.39
C ARG A 53 1.02 -3.04 -8.95
N GLN A 54 0.09 -2.57 -8.12
CA GLN A 54 -1.21 -2.05 -8.55
C GLN A 54 -1.10 -0.67 -9.18
N ILE A 55 -2.26 -0.10 -9.55
CA ILE A 55 -2.37 1.24 -10.12
C ILE A 55 -1.85 2.31 -9.14
N LEU A 56 -1.22 3.34 -9.71
CA LEU A 56 -0.81 4.52 -8.95
C LEU A 56 -2.04 5.30 -8.46
N PRO A 57 -1.91 6.16 -7.43
CA PRO A 57 -3.00 7.01 -6.99
C PRO A 57 -3.57 7.86 -8.11
N VAL A 58 -4.89 7.97 -8.17
CA VAL A 58 -5.57 8.80 -9.16
C VAL A 58 -5.50 10.26 -8.75
N ALA A 59 -4.88 11.09 -9.59
CA ALA A 59 -4.84 12.54 -9.43
C ALA A 59 -5.43 13.23 -10.66
N MET A 60 -6.51 13.99 -10.46
CA MET A 60 -7.24 14.63 -11.56
C MET A 60 -6.38 15.69 -12.26
N HIS A 61 -6.31 15.62 -13.59
CA HIS A 61 -5.53 16.56 -14.42
C HIS A 61 -4.03 16.61 -14.07
N ALA A 62 -3.52 15.59 -13.38
CA ALA A 62 -2.14 15.54 -12.95
C ALA A 62 -1.23 15.04 -14.07
N ASN A 63 -0.04 15.63 -14.17
CA ASN A 63 1.03 15.08 -15.00
C ASN A 63 1.69 13.88 -14.30
N ARG A 64 2.55 13.17 -15.03
CA ARG A 64 3.26 11.98 -14.52
C ARG A 64 4.04 12.28 -13.23
N THR A 65 4.71 13.42 -13.15
CA THR A 65 5.51 13.82 -11.98
C THR A 65 4.61 13.97 -10.76
N THR A 66 3.50 14.69 -10.90
CA THR A 66 2.53 14.89 -9.82
C THR A 66 1.93 13.58 -9.33
N ILE A 67 1.64 12.63 -10.23
CA ILE A 67 1.15 11.29 -9.84
C ILE A 67 2.21 10.57 -8.99
N ILE A 68 3.48 10.58 -9.42
CA ILE A 68 4.57 9.96 -8.67
C ILE A 68 4.70 10.62 -7.29
N GLU A 69 4.76 11.95 -7.21
CA GLU A 69 4.83 12.70 -5.95
C GLU A 69 3.66 12.39 -5.01
N THR A 70 2.51 12.04 -5.57
CA THR A 70 1.31 11.68 -4.80
C THR A 70 1.40 10.26 -4.21
N CYS A 71 2.26 9.38 -4.71
CA CYS A 71 2.45 8.04 -4.16
C CYS A 71 2.92 8.04 -2.71
N LEU A 72 2.45 7.08 -1.91
CA LEU A 72 2.89 6.91 -0.51
C LEU A 72 4.41 6.78 -0.33
N LYS A 73 5.13 6.25 -1.32
CA LYS A 73 6.60 6.18 -1.28
C LYS A 73 7.28 7.56 -1.22
N ASN A 74 6.57 8.62 -1.61
CA ASN A 74 7.02 10.00 -1.56
C ASN A 74 6.48 10.75 -0.32
N LEU A 75 6.03 10.02 0.71
CA LEU A 75 5.71 10.62 2.00
C LEU A 75 6.90 11.44 2.54
N PRO A 76 6.63 12.62 3.14
CA PRO A 76 7.70 13.43 3.75
C PRO A 76 8.48 12.64 4.80
N LEU A 77 9.81 12.83 4.83
CA LEU A 77 10.71 12.34 5.87
C LEU A 77 10.49 13.15 7.16
N PRO A 78 9.43 12.85 7.94
CA PRO A 78 9.59 12.01 9.13
C PRO A 78 8.62 10.82 9.22
N LEU A 79 7.61 10.74 8.35
CA LEU A 79 6.54 9.72 8.47
C LEU A 79 6.86 8.44 7.72
N TRP A 80 7.68 8.48 6.67
CA TRP A 80 8.06 7.24 5.98
C TRP A 80 9.05 6.40 6.79
N SER A 81 10.00 7.05 7.49
CA SER A 81 11.07 6.38 8.23
C SER A 81 10.61 5.59 9.46
N ILE A 82 9.39 5.85 9.95
CA ILE A 82 8.80 5.09 11.06
C ILE A 82 8.26 3.72 10.63
N PHE A 83 8.02 3.51 9.33
CA PHE A 83 7.44 2.27 8.85
C PHE A 83 8.46 1.15 8.80
N LYS A 84 8.12 0.04 9.46
CA LYS A 84 8.78 -1.25 9.23
C LYS A 84 8.09 -1.95 8.07
N GLN A 85 8.86 -2.27 7.03
CA GLN A 85 8.33 -2.92 5.83
C GLN A 85 8.39 -4.45 5.98
N PHE A 86 7.32 -5.11 5.52
CA PHE A 86 7.21 -6.55 5.43
C PHE A 86 6.69 -6.92 4.04
N SER A 87 7.25 -7.99 3.46
CA SER A 87 6.83 -8.50 2.15
C SER A 87 6.18 -9.86 2.31
N LEU A 88 4.99 -10.04 1.77
CA LEU A 88 4.35 -11.34 1.66
C LEU A 88 4.90 -12.04 0.40
N LEU A 89 5.52 -13.20 0.58
CA LEU A 89 6.19 -13.92 -0.50
C LEU A 89 5.36 -15.07 -1.08
N ARG A 90 4.41 -15.58 -0.30
CA ARG A 90 3.58 -16.72 -0.71
C ARG A 90 2.26 -16.23 -1.27
N ASN A 91 1.98 -16.57 -2.53
CA ASN A 91 0.65 -16.45 -3.09
C ASN A 91 -0.25 -17.50 -2.41
N MET A 92 -1.34 -17.05 -1.80
CA MET A 92 -2.30 -17.92 -1.10
C MET A 92 -3.61 -18.08 -1.87
N ARG A 93 -3.69 -17.54 -3.10
CA ARG A 93 -4.89 -17.55 -3.93
C ARG A 93 -4.85 -18.62 -5.02
N THR A 94 -3.66 -19.08 -5.37
CA THR A 94 -3.44 -20.19 -6.29
C THR A 94 -3.32 -21.48 -5.49
N GLU A 95 -3.89 -22.56 -6.02
CA GLU A 95 -3.71 -23.89 -5.44
C GLU A 95 -2.26 -24.37 -5.64
N PRO A 96 -1.76 -25.33 -4.83
CA PRO A 96 -0.37 -25.78 -4.92
C PRO A 96 0.06 -26.32 -6.29
N ASP A 97 -0.89 -26.79 -7.10
CA ASP A 97 -0.71 -27.28 -8.46
C ASP A 97 -0.78 -26.18 -9.54
N GLU A 98 -1.15 -24.95 -9.17
CA GLU A 98 -1.23 -23.78 -10.06
C GLU A 98 0.01 -22.86 -9.98
N GLN A 99 1.14 -23.38 -9.49
CA GLN A 99 2.35 -22.58 -9.27
C GLN A 99 2.86 -21.90 -10.55
N ASP A 100 2.77 -22.59 -11.71
CA ASP A 100 3.17 -22.03 -13.01
C ASP A 100 2.35 -20.78 -13.37
N PHE A 101 1.05 -20.79 -13.05
CA PHE A 101 0.18 -19.64 -13.27
C PHE A 101 0.49 -18.50 -12.29
N ALA A 102 0.76 -18.82 -11.03
CA ALA A 102 1.19 -17.84 -10.03
C ALA A 102 2.49 -17.13 -10.45
N ASP A 103 3.47 -17.89 -10.93
CA ASP A 103 4.76 -17.36 -11.39
C ASP A 103 4.60 -16.54 -12.67
N TRP A 104 3.76 -17.00 -13.61
CA TRP A 104 3.42 -16.22 -14.79
C TRP A 104 2.77 -14.87 -14.43
N LEU A 105 1.82 -14.85 -13.49
CA LEU A 105 1.21 -13.61 -13.00
C LEU A 105 2.24 -12.68 -12.37
N LEU A 106 3.17 -13.21 -11.56
CA LEU A 106 4.26 -12.41 -10.98
C LEU A 106 5.15 -11.79 -12.06
N HIS A 107 5.49 -12.56 -13.09
CA HIS A 107 6.28 -12.05 -14.21
C HIS A 107 5.56 -10.97 -15.00
N LEU A 108 4.24 -11.13 -15.23
CA LEU A 108 3.39 -10.14 -15.90
C LEU A 108 3.39 -8.83 -15.12
N ILE A 109 3.08 -8.91 -13.82
CA ILE A 109 2.93 -7.76 -12.94
C ILE A 109 4.28 -7.03 -12.74
N ASN A 110 5.39 -7.75 -12.76
CA ASN A 110 6.73 -7.16 -12.69
C ASN A 110 7.22 -6.58 -14.04
N GLY A 111 6.45 -6.75 -15.13
CA GLY A 111 6.85 -6.30 -16.47
C GLY A 111 8.04 -7.08 -17.04
N SER A 112 8.23 -8.32 -16.61
CA SER A 112 9.38 -9.17 -16.99
C SER A 112 9.06 -10.26 -18.00
N LEU A 113 7.79 -10.37 -18.42
CA LEU A 113 7.41 -11.30 -19.48
C LEU A 113 8.09 -10.91 -20.80
N THR A 114 8.66 -11.91 -21.46
CA THR A 114 9.13 -11.78 -22.84
C THR A 114 8.08 -12.36 -23.76
N ASN A 115 8.01 -11.88 -25.01
CA ASN A 115 7.03 -12.34 -26.01
C ASN A 115 7.15 -13.83 -26.39
N ASN A 116 8.12 -14.55 -25.81
CA ASN A 116 8.38 -15.97 -26.05
C ASN A 116 7.85 -16.88 -24.93
N CYS A 117 7.18 -16.34 -23.91
CA CYS A 117 6.47 -17.15 -22.92
C CYS A 117 5.23 -17.76 -23.60
N GLN A 118 5.44 -18.85 -24.34
CA GLN A 118 4.36 -19.69 -24.85
C GLN A 118 3.64 -20.29 -23.64
N LEU A 119 2.51 -19.70 -23.27
CA LEU A 119 1.48 -20.46 -22.58
C LEU A 119 1.12 -21.58 -23.56
N GLY A 120 1.41 -22.82 -23.17
CA GLY A 120 1.13 -23.99 -24.01
C GLY A 120 -0.29 -23.90 -24.57
N GLU A 121 -0.42 -24.17 -25.86
CA GLU A 121 -1.70 -24.16 -26.56
C GLU A 121 -2.73 -24.99 -25.78
N ILE A 122 -3.90 -24.39 -25.51
CA ILE A 122 -5.08 -25.07 -24.95
C ILE A 122 -5.75 -25.86 -26.08
#